data_AF-A0A834JQG1-F1
#
_entry.id   AF-A0A834JQG1-F1
#
_cell.length_a   1.000
_cell.length_b   1.000
_cell.length_c   1.000
_cell.angle_alpha   90.00
_cell.angle_beta   90.00
_cell.angle_gamma   90.00
#
_symmetry.space_group_name_H-M   'P 1'
#
loop_
_entity.id
_entity.type
_entity.pdbx_description
1 polymer ?
#
loop_
_entity_poly.entity_id
_entity_poly.type
_entity_poly.pdbx_seq_one_letter_code
_entity_poly.pdbx_strand_id
1 'polypeptide(L)'
;MTPTLSFALSHRYATILAFDVKIERDAQELADSLGVKIFQADIIYHLFDKFTSYREELKQRKRDENKHIAVFPCKLRVLPQYIFNSRDPIVMGVMVEAGIIKEGTPLCVPSKDRL
;
A
#
# COMPACT_ATOMS: atom_id res chain seq x y z
N MET A 1 19.95 17.26 20.76
CA MET A 1 19.42 16.72 19.49
C MET A 1 18.53 15.54 19.88
N THR A 2 17.28 15.83 20.23
CA THR A 2 16.34 14.84 20.75
C THR A 2 15.94 13.87 19.63
N PRO A 3 15.86 12.56 19.89
CA PRO A 3 15.36 11.61 18.91
C PRO A 3 13.88 11.95 18.68
N THR A 4 13.55 12.35 17.46
CA THR A 4 12.16 12.47 17.01
C THR A 4 11.57 11.07 17.08
N LEU A 5 10.89 10.78 18.19
CA LEU A 5 9.94 9.68 18.30
C LEU A 5 8.92 9.90 17.18
N SER A 6 9.19 9.33 16.01
CA SER A 6 8.20 9.10 14.98
C SER A 6 7.21 8.12 15.60
N PHE A 7 6.24 8.70 16.32
CA PHE A 7 5.15 8.00 16.92
C PHE A 7 4.28 7.53 15.75
N ALA A 8 4.65 6.36 15.19
CA ALA A 8 3.88 5.65 14.19
C ALA A 8 2.60 5.07 14.82
N LEU A 9 1.83 5.89 15.55
CA LEU A 9 0.43 5.61 15.80
C LEU A 9 -0.22 5.57 14.43
N SER A 10 -0.62 4.37 14.03
CA SER A 10 -1.19 4.07 12.72
C SER A 10 -2.21 5.16 12.38
N HIS A 11 -1.93 6.00 11.37
CA HIS A 11 -2.81 7.06 10.83
C HIS A 11 -4.25 6.58 10.54
N ARG A 12 -4.48 5.26 10.53
CA ARG A 12 -5.78 4.58 10.40
C ARG A 12 -6.70 4.72 11.63
N TYR A 13 -6.16 5.07 12.80
CA TYR A 13 -6.94 5.19 14.06
C TYR A 13 -6.96 6.61 14.62
N ALA A 14 -6.43 7.59 13.88
CA ALA A 14 -6.53 9.00 14.21
C ALA A 14 -7.92 9.54 13.85
N THR A 15 -8.96 9.00 14.51
CA THR A 15 -10.36 9.38 14.26
C THR A 15 -11.14 9.48 15.56
N ILE A 16 -12.01 10.48 15.65
CA ILE A 16 -12.92 10.69 16.78
C ILE A 16 -14.35 10.38 16.32
N LEU A 17 -15.09 9.60 17.09
CA LEU A 17 -16.48 9.25 16.84
C LEU A 17 -17.36 9.99 17.86
N ALA A 18 -18.08 11.02 17.40
CA ALA A 18 -18.88 11.92 18.22
C ALA A 18 -20.37 11.63 18.01
N PHE A 19 -20.98 10.91 18.96
CA PHE A 19 -22.40 10.53 18.92
C PHE A 19 -23.23 11.49 19.76
N ASP A 20 -24.22 12.15 19.15
CA ASP A 20 -25.17 13.07 19.82
C ASP A 20 -24.49 14.12 20.73
N VAL A 21 -23.35 14.65 20.28
CA VAL A 21 -22.59 15.70 20.98
C VAL A 21 -22.22 16.83 20.02
N LYS A 22 -22.13 18.05 20.55
CA LYS A 22 -21.63 19.21 19.80
C LYS A 22 -20.11 19.24 19.84
N ILE A 23 -19.50 19.61 18.72
CA ILE A 23 -18.05 19.80 18.59
C ILE A 23 -17.77 21.30 18.63
N GLU A 24 -16.93 21.72 19.57
CA GLU A 24 -16.45 23.09 19.66
C GLU A 24 -15.52 23.43 18.49
N ARG A 25 -15.52 24.69 18.05
CA ARG A 25 -14.71 25.14 16.89
C ARG A 25 -13.22 24.88 17.10
N ASP A 26 -12.70 25.24 18.27
CA ASP A 26 -11.30 25.03 18.63
C ASP A 26 -10.88 23.55 18.55
N ALA A 27 -11.79 22.64 18.92
CA ALA A 27 -11.55 21.21 18.84
C ALA A 27 -11.50 20.71 17.38
N GLN A 28 -12.38 21.24 16.52
CA GLN A 28 -12.38 20.94 15.09
C GLN A 28 -11.10 21.45 14.42
N GLU A 29 -10.70 22.70 14.69
CA GLU A 29 -9.49 23.31 14.13
C GLU A 29 -8.23 22.54 14.55
N LEU A 30 -8.16 22.16 15.85
CA LEU A 30 -7.05 21.35 16.35
C LEU A 30 -7.01 19.98 15.67
N ALA A 31 -8.16 19.31 15.53
CA ALA A 31 -8.23 18.01 14.89
C ALA A 31 -7.78 18.07 13.43
N ASP A 32 -8.21 19.09 12.68
CA ASP A 32 -7.79 19.31 11.30
C ASP A 32 -6.28 19.55 11.20
N SER A 33 -5.70 20.35 12.13
CA SER A 33 -4.25 20.61 12.18
C SER A 33 -3.41 19.36 12.47
N LEU A 34 -3.95 18.43 13.27
CA LEU A 34 -3.30 17.18 13.64
C LEU A 34 -3.60 16.04 12.65
N GLY A 35 -4.45 16.27 11.64
CA GLY A 35 -4.89 15.25 10.70
C GLY A 35 -5.78 14.18 11.34
N VAL A 36 -6.50 14.53 12.40
CA VAL A 36 -7.45 13.66 13.10
C VAL A 36 -8.86 13.90 12.56
N LYS A 37 -9.52 12.87 12.03
CA LYS A 37 -10.86 13.04 11.43
C LYS A 37 -11.96 12.84 12.47
N ILE A 38 -12.81 13.84 12.65
CA ILE A 38 -13.98 13.73 13.54
C ILE A 38 -15.22 13.34 12.73
N PHE A 39 -15.94 12.32 13.19
CA PHE A 39 -17.23 11.90 12.65
C PHE A 39 -18.33 12.25 13.63
N GLN A 40 -19.25 13.13 13.23
CA GLN A 40 -20.43 13.48 14.01
C GLN A 40 -21.68 12.86 13.39
N ALA A 41 -22.54 12.27 14.23
CA ALA A 41 -23.88 11.82 13.86
C ALA A 41 -24.77 11.67 15.10
N ASP A 42 -26.07 11.90 14.89
CA ASP A 42 -27.09 11.78 15.94
C ASP A 42 -27.63 10.34 16.06
N ILE A 43 -27.24 9.45 15.13
CA ILE A 43 -27.68 8.05 15.06
C ILE A 43 -26.44 7.16 14.88
N ILE A 44 -26.32 6.12 15.72
CA ILE A 44 -25.13 5.26 15.78
C ILE A 44 -24.83 4.53 14.47
N TYR A 45 -25.85 4.16 13.69
CA TYR A 45 -25.67 3.48 12.39
C TYR A 45 -24.97 4.36 11.36
N HIS A 46 -25.35 5.64 11.25
CA HIS A 46 -24.67 6.58 10.36
C HIS A 46 -23.21 6.81 10.76
N LEU A 47 -22.93 6.81 12.06
CA LEU A 47 -21.56 6.92 12.57
C LEU A 47 -20.71 5.72 12.13
N PHE A 48 -21.28 4.52 12.26
CA PHE A 48 -20.62 3.27 11.87
C PHE A 48 -20.38 3.18 10.36
N ASP A 49 -21.37 3.57 9.56
CA ASP A 49 -21.27 3.56 8.10
C ASP A 49 -20.20 4.55 7.60
N LYS A 50 -20.20 5.78 8.12
CA LYS A 50 -19.18 6.80 7.81
C LYS A 50 -17.78 6.31 8.18
N PHE A 51 -17.63 5.70 9.36
CA PHE A 51 -16.35 5.15 9.80
C PHE A 51 -15.87 3.98 8.94
N THR A 52 -16.78 3.07 8.58
CA THR A 52 -16.46 1.89 7.76
C THR A 52 -16.07 2.29 6.35
N SER A 53 -16.80 3.23 5.74
CA SER A 53 -16.46 3.81 4.43
C SER A 53 -15.06 4.43 4.44
N TYR A 54 -14.76 5.27 5.45
CA TYR A 54 -13.46 5.89 5.59
C TYR A 54 -12.32 4.86 5.74
N ARG A 55 -12.54 3.79 6.50
CA ARG A 55 -11.56 2.71 6.64
C ARG A 55 -11.30 1.99 5.33
N GLU A 56 -12.32 1.71 4.53
CA GLU A 56 -12.14 1.01 3.26
C GLU A 56 -11.46 1.93 2.23
N GLU A 57 -11.80 3.21 2.18
CA GLU A 57 -11.10 4.22 1.38
C GLU A 57 -9.62 4.31 1.72
N LEU A 58 -9.27 4.40 3.01
CA LEU A 58 -7.87 4.42 3.44
C LEU A 58 -7.12 3.13 3.04
N LYS A 59 -7.77 1.98 3.17
CA LYS A 59 -7.20 0.69 2.78
C LYS A 59 -7.01 0.61 1.27
N GLN A 60 -7.93 1.16 0.49
CA GLN A 60 -7.85 1.22 -0.96
C GLN A 60 -6.74 2.17 -1.42
N ARG A 61 -6.66 3.37 -0.86
CA ARG A 61 -5.58 4.33 -1.11
C ARG A 61 -4.21 3.71 -0.83
N LYS A 62 -4.03 3.04 0.32
CA LYS A 62 -2.77 2.34 0.62
C LYS A 62 -2.45 1.22 -0.35
N ARG A 63 -3.47 0.48 -0.82
CA ARG A 63 -3.27 -0.53 -1.85
C ARG A 63 -2.80 0.11 -3.14
N ASP A 64 -3.43 1.19 -3.57
CA ASP A 64 -3.11 1.91 -4.80
C ASP A 64 -1.73 2.57 -4.74
N GLU A 65 -1.39 3.20 -3.61
CA GLU A 65 -0.06 3.73 -3.32
C GLU A 65 1.01 2.63 -3.36
N ASN A 66 0.70 1.39 -2.96
CA ASN A 66 1.68 0.32 -2.99
C ASN A 66 1.66 -0.53 -4.27
N LYS A 67 0.75 -0.26 -5.22
CA LYS A 67 0.63 -1.05 -6.47
C LYS A 67 1.90 -1.04 -7.31
N HIS A 68 2.64 0.07 -7.31
CA HIS A 68 3.86 0.23 -8.12
C HIS A 68 5.10 -0.36 -7.45
N ILE A 69 5.05 -0.64 -6.14
CA ILE A 69 6.13 -1.28 -5.37
C ILE A 69 5.94 -2.79 -5.31
N ALA A 70 4.71 -3.28 -5.51
CA ALA A 70 4.37 -4.68 -5.40
C ALA A 70 5.01 -5.51 -6.53
N VAL A 71 6.17 -6.09 -6.24
CA VAL A 71 6.79 -7.14 -7.05
C VAL A 71 6.10 -8.46 -6.72
N PHE A 72 5.30 -8.96 -7.67
CA PHE A 72 4.70 -10.28 -7.53
C PHE A 72 5.76 -11.37 -7.77
N PRO A 73 5.72 -12.48 -7.01
CA PRO A 73 6.66 -13.56 -7.21
C PRO A 73 6.47 -14.17 -8.61
N CYS A 74 7.59 -14.42 -9.28
CA CYS A 74 7.61 -15.15 -10.55
C CYS A 74 8.79 -16.11 -10.61
N LYS A 75 8.63 -17.19 -11.37
CA LYS A 75 9.69 -18.14 -11.71
C LYS A 75 9.76 -18.24 -13.21
N LEU A 76 10.94 -17.95 -13.76
CA LEU A 76 11.18 -17.99 -15.20
C LEU A 76 12.17 -19.08 -15.55
N ARG A 77 11.98 -19.68 -16.72
CA ARG A 77 12.97 -20.53 -17.36
C ARG A 77 13.36 -19.95 -18.71
N VAL A 78 14.66 -19.75 -18.91
CA VAL A 78 15.21 -19.30 -20.20
C VAL A 78 15.07 -20.43 -21.23
N LEU A 79 14.68 -20.08 -22.46
CA LEU A 79 14.62 -21.03 -23.56
C LEU A 79 15.88 -20.87 -24.44
N PRO A 80 16.84 -21.82 -24.40
CA PRO A 80 18.13 -21.67 -25.09
C PRO A 80 18.02 -21.52 -26.61
N GLN A 81 16.95 -22.08 -27.20
CA GLN A 81 16.67 -22.03 -28.64
C GLN A 81 16.27 -20.61 -29.12
N TYR A 82 15.85 -19.74 -28.21
CA TYR A 82 15.21 -18.45 -28.51
C TYR A 82 16.03 -17.28 -27.95
N ILE A 83 17.32 -17.21 -28.29
CA ILE A 83 18.18 -16.08 -27.93
C ILE A 83 18.35 -15.21 -29.17
N PHE A 84 17.78 -14.01 -29.15
CA PHE A 84 17.82 -13.07 -30.27
C PHE A 84 18.98 -12.10 -30.16
N ASN A 85 19.22 -11.58 -28.95
CA ASN A 85 20.35 -10.71 -28.68
C ASN A 85 20.95 -11.04 -27.32
N SER A 86 22.26 -11.31 -27.30
CA SER A 86 22.98 -11.71 -26.09
C SER A 86 23.60 -10.54 -25.33
N ARG A 87 23.58 -9.32 -25.89
CA ARG A 87 24.12 -8.13 -25.21
C ARG A 87 23.42 -6.84 -25.65
N ASP A 88 23.08 -6.01 -24.68
CA ASP A 88 22.67 -4.60 -24.79
C ASP A 88 21.75 -4.25 -25.98
N PRO A 89 20.43 -4.52 -25.88
CA PRO A 89 19.72 -5.18 -24.78
C PRO A 89 19.70 -6.70 -24.93
N ILE A 90 19.69 -7.44 -23.80
CA ILE A 90 19.47 -8.89 -23.83
C ILE A 90 18.02 -9.14 -24.27
N VAL A 91 17.83 -9.88 -25.36
CA VAL A 91 16.51 -10.25 -25.87
C VAL A 91 16.48 -11.77 -26.03
N MET A 92 15.66 -12.43 -25.21
CA MET A 92 15.53 -13.88 -25.20
C MET A 92 14.12 -14.32 -24.84
N GLY A 93 13.70 -15.46 -25.38
CA GLY A 93 12.47 -16.13 -25.01
C GLY A 93 12.58 -16.76 -23.62
N VAL A 94 11.57 -16.52 -22.79
CA VAL A 94 11.44 -17.12 -21.46
C VAL A 94 10.08 -17.78 -21.33
N MET A 95 10.00 -18.83 -20.53
CA MET A 95 8.75 -19.46 -20.11
C MET A 95 8.49 -19.10 -18.65
N VAL A 96 7.27 -18.63 -18.36
CA VAL A 96 6.82 -18.39 -16.98
C VAL A 96 6.39 -19.73 -16.39
N GLU A 97 7.18 -20.26 -15.45
CA GLU A 97 6.89 -21.53 -14.77
C GLU A 97 5.91 -21.35 -13.61
N ALA A 98 5.96 -20.22 -12.92
CA ALA A 98 5.07 -19.88 -11.82
C ALA A 98 4.92 -18.37 -11.64
N GLY A 99 3.77 -17.94 -11.13
CA GLY A 99 3.51 -16.55 -10.79
C GLY A 99 3.27 -15.64 -12.01
N ILE A 100 3.51 -14.35 -11.84
CA ILE A 100 3.22 -13.32 -12.86
C ILE A 100 4.43 -12.41 -12.97
N ILE A 101 4.94 -12.24 -14.19
CA ILE A 101 5.95 -11.23 -14.52
C ILE A 101 5.28 -10.01 -15.14
N LYS A 102 5.76 -8.81 -14.77
CA LYS A 102 5.37 -7.53 -15.36
C LYS A 102 6.61 -6.75 -15.76
N GLU A 103 6.44 -5.78 -16.65
CA GLU A 103 7.52 -4.84 -16.98
C GLU A 103 8.07 -4.18 -15.70
N GLY A 104 9.39 -4.03 -15.63
CA GLY A 104 10.08 -3.49 -14.45
C GLY A 104 10.26 -4.48 -13.28
N THR A 105 9.79 -5.73 -13.40
CA THR A 105 10.03 -6.76 -12.37
C THR A 105 11.54 -7.04 -12.25
N PRO A 106 12.17 -6.82 -11.08
CA PRO A 106 13.58 -7.14 -10.91
C PRO A 106 13.79 -8.66 -10.96
N LEU A 107 14.75 -9.10 -11.76
CA LEU A 107 15.10 -10.52 -11.89
C LEU A 107 16.36 -10.84 -11.09
N CYS A 108 16.43 -12.06 -10.55
CA CYS A 108 17.59 -12.56 -9.84
C CYS A 108 18.02 -13.90 -10.44
N VAL A 109 19.33 -14.13 -10.49
CA VAL A 109 19.89 -15.42 -10.90
C VAL A 109 20.12 -16.26 -9.64
N PRO A 110 19.67 -17.52 -9.58
CA PRO A 110 19.96 -18.38 -8.44
C PRO A 110 21.47 -18.60 -8.31
N SER A 111 22.00 -18.48 -7.09
CA SER A 111 23.42 -18.74 -6.82
C SER A 111 23.80 -20.20 -7.11
N LYS A 112 25.04 -20.41 -7.57
CA LYS A 112 25.57 -21.71 -8.04
C LYS A 112 25.51 -22.85 -7.01
N ASP A 113 25.28 -22.59 -5.73
CA ASP A 113 25.26 -23.61 -4.67
C ASP A 113 23.96 -24.43 -4.60
N ARG A 114 22.95 -24.14 -5.43
CA ARG A 114 21.69 -24.91 -5.51
C ARG A 114 21.15 -25.06 -6.93
N LEU A 115 21.97 -25.57 -7.84
CA LEU A 115 21.53 -26.22 -9.08
C LEU A 115 21.86 -27.71 -9.03
#